data_AF-A0A951D098-F1
#
_entry.id   AF-A0A951D098-F1
#
_cell.length_a   1.000
_cell.length_b   1.000
_cell.length_c   1.000
_cell.angle_alpha   90.00
_cell.angle_beta   90.00
_cell.angle_gamma   90.00
#
_symmetry.space_group_name_H-M   'P 1'
#
loop_
_entity.id
_entity.type
_entity.pdbx_description
1 polymer ?
#
loop_
_entity_poly.entity_id
_entity_poly.type
_entity_poly.pdbx_seq_one_letter_code
_entity_poly.pdbx_strand_id
1 'polypeptide(L)'
;MVWVRRLSARASLDDSPAALAHATAQADSGDESWEQWVAEYRRGEALVLRLELTLELGDEAGEVITASRDGFFVENHAHAPKVEQQIAELASGDLTALAAELTQRGHELDVSELGAMYVHVELDADVRQRVQARGAAA
;
A
#
# COMPACT_ATOMS: atom_id res chain seq x y z
N MET A 1 14.45 -2.56 25.30
CA MET A 1 13.51 -3.46 24.61
C MET A 1 12.69 -2.59 23.68
N VAL A 2 12.80 -2.81 22.38
CA VAL A 2 12.00 -2.11 21.38
C VAL A 2 10.68 -2.85 21.20
N TRP A 3 9.59 -2.13 21.02
CA TRP A 3 8.28 -2.69 20.67
C TRP A 3 7.62 -1.75 19.67
N VAL A 4 6.71 -2.28 18.86
CA VAL A 4 6.03 -1.48 17.85
C VAL A 4 4.80 -0.83 18.46
N ARG A 5 4.75 0.50 18.42
CA ARG A 5 3.61 1.27 18.91
C ARG A 5 2.50 1.34 17.88
N ARG A 6 2.86 1.55 16.62
CA ARG A 6 1.90 1.72 15.53
C ARG A 6 2.52 1.30 14.21
N LEU A 7 1.70 0.63 13.41
CA LEU A 7 1.96 0.39 12.00
C LEU A 7 0.85 1.08 11.20
N SER A 8 1.24 1.99 10.33
CA SER A 8 0.31 2.77 9.49
C SER A 8 0.68 2.63 8.02
N ALA A 9 -0.34 2.70 7.17
CA ALA A 9 -0.23 2.64 5.73
C ALA A 9 -1.03 3.81 5.15
N ARG A 10 -0.35 4.79 4.57
CA ARG A 10 -0.97 5.92 3.90
C ARG A 10 -0.96 5.69 2.40
N ALA A 11 -2.14 5.73 1.77
CA ALA A 11 -2.30 5.52 0.35
C ALA A 11 -2.70 6.81 -0.38
N SER A 12 -1.96 7.16 -1.42
CA SER A 12 -2.23 8.28 -2.33
C SER A 12 -2.32 7.78 -3.78
N LEU A 13 -2.93 8.54 -4.68
CA LEU A 13 -2.86 8.21 -6.11
C LEU A 13 -1.41 8.28 -6.57
N ASP A 14 -1.02 7.32 -7.42
CA ASP A 14 0.25 7.38 -8.12
C ASP A 14 0.03 7.93 -9.52
N ASP A 15 0.23 9.25 -9.64
CA ASP A 15 0.15 9.97 -10.91
C ASP A 15 1.45 9.86 -11.74
N SER A 16 2.40 9.01 -11.32
CA SER A 16 3.66 8.87 -12.06
C SER A 16 3.40 8.23 -13.44
N PRO A 17 3.87 8.86 -14.54
CA PRO A 17 3.79 8.25 -15.87
C PRO A 17 4.53 6.92 -15.95
N ALA A 18 5.53 6.71 -15.08
CA ALA A 18 6.36 5.53 -15.04
C ALA A 18 5.58 4.27 -14.59
N ALA A 19 4.71 4.39 -13.58
CA ALA A 19 3.94 3.24 -13.08
C ALA A 19 3.01 2.66 -14.16
N LEU A 20 2.25 3.51 -14.84
CA LEU A 20 1.36 3.07 -15.91
C LEU A 20 2.14 2.59 -17.15
N ALA A 21 3.28 3.21 -17.47
CA ALA A 21 4.15 2.76 -18.56
C ALA A 21 4.72 1.37 -18.29
N HIS A 22 5.15 1.10 -17.05
CA HIS A 22 5.61 -0.22 -16.64
C HIS A 22 4.50 -1.26 -16.76
N ALA A 23 3.32 -0.99 -16.21
CA ALA A 23 2.17 -1.89 -16.29
C ALA A 23 1.76 -2.17 -17.76
N THR A 24 1.79 -1.15 -18.62
CA THR A 24 1.51 -1.30 -20.05
C THR A 24 2.57 -2.16 -20.74
N ALA A 25 3.85 -1.98 -20.43
CA ALA A 25 4.91 -2.80 -21.01
C ALA A 25 4.81 -4.28 -20.61
N GLN A 26 4.38 -4.57 -19.38
CA GLN A 26 4.13 -5.95 -18.93
C GLN A 26 2.93 -6.56 -19.67
N ALA A 27 1.84 -5.81 -19.81
CA ALA A 27 0.68 -6.22 -20.59
C ALA A 27 1.06 -6.51 -22.06
N ASP A 28 1.83 -5.62 -22.70
CA ASP A 28 2.30 -5.79 -24.08
C ASP A 28 3.25 -6.99 -24.25
N SER A 29 3.84 -7.50 -23.16
CA SER A 29 4.65 -8.72 -23.16
C SER A 29 3.83 -10.01 -23.09
N GLY A 30 2.50 -9.91 -22.98
CA GLY A 30 1.56 -11.02 -22.92
C GLY A 30 1.26 -11.51 -21.50
N ASP A 31 1.51 -10.70 -20.47
CA ASP A 31 1.08 -11.03 -19.11
C ASP A 31 -0.41 -10.68 -18.92
N GLU A 32 -1.26 -11.71 -18.96
CA GLU A 32 -2.72 -11.61 -18.85
C GLU A 32 -3.17 -10.87 -17.57
N SER A 33 -2.41 -11.00 -16.47
CA SER A 33 -2.76 -10.32 -15.21
C SER A 33 -2.55 -8.81 -15.35
N TRP A 34 -1.45 -8.40 -15.99
CA TRP A 34 -1.20 -6.98 -16.26
C TRP A 34 -2.14 -6.42 -17.32
N GLU A 35 -2.50 -7.19 -18.35
CA GLU A 35 -3.51 -6.80 -19.32
C GLU A 35 -4.85 -6.46 -18.64
N GLN A 36 -5.29 -7.31 -17.70
CA GLN A 36 -6.51 -7.09 -16.93
C GLN A 36 -6.43 -5.79 -16.11
N TRP A 37 -5.37 -5.61 -15.32
CA TRP A 37 -5.21 -4.42 -14.48
C TRP A 37 -5.17 -3.11 -15.27
N VAL A 38 -4.45 -3.10 -16.40
CA VAL A 38 -4.38 -1.93 -17.28
C VAL A 38 -5.76 -1.63 -17.88
N ALA A 39 -6.52 -2.67 -18.29
CA ALA A 39 -7.85 -2.50 -18.83
C ALA A 39 -8.85 -1.98 -17.78
N GLU A 40 -8.81 -2.51 -16.55
CA GLU A 40 -9.63 -2.05 -15.42
C GLU A 40 -9.31 -0.61 -15.03
N TYR A 41 -8.03 -0.24 -14.97
CA TYR A 41 -7.62 1.14 -14.71
C TYR A 41 -8.18 2.10 -15.76
N ARG A 42 -8.10 1.74 -17.06
CA ARG A 42 -8.68 2.54 -18.15
C ARG A 42 -10.19 2.70 -18.04
N ARG A 43 -10.90 1.73 -17.45
CA ARG A 43 -12.35 1.80 -17.17
C ARG A 43 -12.67 2.52 -15.85
N GLY A 44 -11.67 2.90 -15.05
CA GLY A 44 -11.84 3.48 -13.73
C GLY A 44 -12.24 2.46 -12.65
N GLU A 45 -12.04 1.17 -12.92
CA GLU A 45 -12.34 0.04 -12.04
C GLU A 45 -11.16 -0.35 -11.16
N ALA A 46 -9.96 0.13 -11.49
CA ALA A 46 -8.77 0.02 -10.67
C ALA A 46 -8.14 1.40 -10.42
N LEU A 47 -7.40 1.51 -9.32
CA LEU A 47 -6.57 2.67 -8.98
C LEU A 47 -5.11 2.22 -8.98
N VAL A 48 -4.21 3.10 -9.42
CA VAL A 48 -2.77 2.96 -9.18
C VAL A 48 -2.42 3.85 -8.01
N LEU A 49 -1.79 3.26 -7.00
CA LEU A 49 -1.53 3.91 -5.73
C LEU A 49 -0.05 3.91 -5.40
N ARG A 50 0.33 4.90 -4.58
CA ARG A 50 1.55 4.92 -3.79
C ARG A 50 1.18 4.68 -2.34
N LEU A 51 2.02 3.91 -1.65
CA LEU A 51 1.88 3.50 -0.27
C LEU A 51 3.08 4.03 0.48
N GLU A 52 2.82 4.73 1.56
CA GLU A 52 3.81 5.06 2.57
C GLU A 52 3.49 4.27 3.83
N LEU A 53 4.37 3.34 4.17
CA LEU A 53 4.31 2.56 5.39
C LEU A 53 5.12 3.26 6.46
N THR A 54 4.50 3.47 7.61
CA THR A 54 5.14 4.09 8.78
C THR A 54 5.09 3.13 9.95
N LEU A 55 6.25 2.85 10.53
CA LEU A 55 6.42 2.07 11.73
C LEU A 55 6.90 2.99 12.85
N GLU A 56 6.08 3.17 13.88
CA GLU A 56 6.44 3.92 15.09
C GLU A 56 6.89 2.94 16.17
N LEU A 57 8.10 3.12 16.69
CA LEU A 57 8.66 2.33 17.77
C LEU A 57 8.38 3.00 19.12
N GLY A 58 8.11 2.17 20.13
CA GLY A 58 7.87 2.58 21.51
C GLY A 58 9.14 2.51 22.38
N ASP A 59 10.30 2.90 21.85
CA ASP A 59 11.53 3.02 22.63
C ASP A 59 11.64 4.40 23.31
N GLU A 60 12.74 4.64 24.03
CA GLU A 60 12.99 5.94 24.68
C GLU A 60 13.19 7.08 23.68
N ALA A 61 13.54 6.76 22.43
CA ALA A 61 13.78 7.74 21.37
C ALA A 61 12.53 8.07 20.56
N GLY A 62 11.52 7.19 20.55
CA GLY A 62 10.32 7.31 19.72
C GLY A 62 10.64 7.22 18.23
N GLU A 63 11.53 6.29 17.83
CA GLU A 63 11.99 6.17 16.45
C GLU A 63 10.82 5.89 15.47
N VAL A 64 10.87 6.55 14.31
CA VAL A 64 9.91 6.36 13.21
C VAL A 64 10.65 5.93 11.96
N ILE A 65 10.18 4.82 11.37
CA ILE A 65 10.72 4.28 10.12
C ILE A 65 9.65 4.36 9.06
N THR A 66 10.02 4.85 7.88
CA THR A 66 9.13 5.00 6.74
C THR A 66 9.66 4.22 5.56
N ALA A 67 8.81 3.42 4.92
CA ALA A 67 9.07 2.81 3.63
C ALA A 67 8.01 3.25 2.63
N SER A 68 8.38 3.39 1.36
CA SER A 68 7.43 3.76 0.31
C SER A 68 7.47 2.77 -0.85
N ARG A 69 6.30 2.44 -1.38
CA ARG A 69 6.13 1.64 -2.60
C ARG A 69 5.18 2.35 -3.54
N ASP A 70 5.51 2.40 -4.82
CA ASP A 70 4.70 3.00 -5.86
C ASP A 70 4.19 1.94 -6.86
N GLY A 71 3.29 2.36 -7.75
CA GLY A 71 2.85 1.56 -8.89
C GLY A 71 2.05 0.29 -8.59
N PHE A 72 1.44 0.14 -7.40
CA PHE A 72 0.57 -1.02 -7.15
C PHE A 72 -0.89 -0.70 -7.47
N PHE A 73 -1.57 -1.73 -7.97
CA PHE A 73 -2.96 -1.64 -8.36
C PHE A 73 -3.86 -2.15 -7.23
N VAL A 74 -4.99 -1.47 -7.04
CA VAL A 74 -6.09 -1.93 -6.20
C VAL A 74 -7.39 -1.80 -6.96
N GLU A 75 -8.35 -2.66 -6.64
CA GLU A 75 -9.71 -2.51 -7.17
C GLU A 75 -10.33 -1.22 -6.60
N ASN A 76 -10.87 -0.39 -7.49
CA ASN A 76 -11.69 0.75 -7.14
C ASN A 76 -13.08 0.26 -6.71
N HIS A 77 -13.21 -0.13 -5.45
CA HIS A 77 -14.44 -0.67 -4.91
C HIS A 77 -15.34 0.45 -4.36
N ALA A 78 -16.67 0.35 -4.56
CA ALA A 78 -17.66 1.32 -4.07
C ALA A 78 -17.65 1.54 -2.54
N HIS A 79 -17.25 0.50 -1.81
CA HIS A 79 -17.09 0.52 -0.35
C HIS A 79 -15.63 0.75 0.03
N ALA A 80 -15.33 1.91 0.63
CA ALA A 80 -14.00 2.28 1.09
C ALA A 80 -13.33 1.24 2.01
N PRO A 81 -14.03 0.58 2.96
CA PRO A 81 -13.40 -0.43 3.81
C PRO A 81 -12.78 -1.62 3.04
N LYS A 82 -13.30 -1.95 1.84
CA LYS A 82 -12.70 -3.00 1.01
C LYS A 82 -11.43 -2.53 0.30
N VAL A 83 -11.33 -1.24 -0.01
CA VAL A 83 -10.09 -0.66 -0.56
C VAL A 83 -9.03 -0.60 0.54
N GLU A 84 -9.43 -0.18 1.75
CA GLU A 84 -8.57 -0.19 2.94
C GLU A 84 -8.06 -1.60 3.26
N GLN A 85 -8.94 -2.62 3.19
CA GLN A 85 -8.54 -4.02 3.39
C GLN A 85 -7.47 -4.48 2.37
N GLN A 86 -7.67 -4.20 1.08
CA GLN A 86 -6.67 -4.53 0.04
C GLN A 86 -5.32 -3.86 0.35
N ILE A 87 -5.34 -2.60 0.78
CA ILE A 87 -4.11 -1.87 1.14
C ILE A 87 -3.43 -2.49 2.37
N ALA A 88 -4.18 -2.90 3.39
CA ALA A 88 -3.64 -3.56 4.56
C ALA A 88 -2.99 -4.91 4.22
N GLU A 89 -3.62 -5.70 3.35
CA GLU A 89 -3.07 -6.97 2.86
C GLU A 89 -1.78 -6.72 2.05
N LEU A 90 -1.78 -5.72 1.17
CA LEU A 90 -0.62 -5.34 0.38
C LEU A 90 0.55 -4.79 1.21
N ALA A 91 0.24 -4.02 2.25
CA ALA A 91 1.18 -3.49 3.23
C ALA A 91 1.90 -4.62 4.00
N SER A 92 1.17 -5.69 4.31
CA SER A 92 1.74 -6.84 5.03
C SER A 92 2.88 -7.53 4.26
N GLY A 93 2.84 -7.47 2.92
CA GLY A 93 3.91 -8.01 2.06
C GLY A 93 5.25 -7.26 2.18
N ASP A 94 5.21 -5.98 2.56
CA ASP A 94 6.40 -5.13 2.69
C ASP A 94 7.05 -5.21 4.10
N LEU A 95 6.41 -5.89 5.05
CA LEU A 95 6.88 -5.98 6.44
C LEU A 95 8.25 -6.66 6.58
N THR A 96 8.57 -7.58 5.66
CA THR A 96 9.88 -8.24 5.65
C THR A 96 11.01 -7.24 5.39
N ALA A 97 10.81 -6.28 4.49
CA ALA A 97 11.80 -5.25 4.19
C ALA A 97 11.99 -4.29 5.37
N LEU A 98 10.89 -3.87 6.01
CA LEU A 98 10.92 -3.04 7.22
C LEU A 98 11.64 -3.73 8.39
N ALA A 99 11.38 -5.02 8.61
CA ALA A 99 12.06 -5.79 9.66
C ALA A 99 13.56 -5.95 9.39
N ALA A 100 13.96 -6.13 8.14
CA ALA A 100 15.37 -6.18 7.75
C ALA A 100 16.06 -4.82 8.03
N GLU A 101 15.39 -3.70 7.72
CA GLU A 101 15.90 -2.36 8.01
C GLU A 101 16.05 -2.11 9.52
N LEU A 102 15.06 -2.51 10.32
CA LEU A 102 15.13 -2.48 11.80
C LEU A 102 16.33 -3.27 12.33
N THR A 103 16.54 -4.47 11.79
CA THR A 103 17.67 -5.33 12.18
C THR A 103 19.01 -4.65 11.89
N GLN A 104 19.14 -3.98 10.74
CA GLN A 104 20.34 -3.21 10.39
C GLN A 104 20.58 -2.02 11.33
N ARG A 105 19.50 -1.47 11.93
CA ARG A 105 19.56 -0.40 12.94
C ARG A 105 19.78 -0.92 14.36
N GLY A 106 19.92 -2.23 14.55
CA GLY A 106 20.17 -2.86 15.85
C GLY A 106 18.91 -3.22 16.64
N HIS A 107 17.75 -3.17 16.00
CA HIS A 107 16.47 -3.58 16.58
C HIS A 107 16.11 -4.99 16.12
N GLU A 108 16.07 -5.94 17.04
CA GLU A 108 15.54 -7.28 16.75
C GLU A 108 14.02 -7.27 16.91
N LEU A 109 13.30 -7.44 15.80
CA LEU A 109 11.84 -7.55 15.76
C LEU A 109 11.48 -8.79 14.95
N ASP A 110 10.53 -9.57 15.47
CA ASP A 110 10.02 -10.74 14.75
C ASP A 110 9.05 -10.27 13.65
N VAL A 111 9.33 -10.67 12.40
CA VAL A 111 8.45 -10.44 11.25
C VAL A 111 7.06 -11.03 11.52
N SER A 112 6.98 -12.15 12.25
CA SER A 112 5.71 -12.77 12.62
C SER A 112 4.89 -11.90 13.56
N GLU A 113 5.53 -11.17 14.48
CA GLU A 113 4.88 -10.19 15.35
C GLU A 113 4.35 -9.02 14.52
N LEU A 114 5.16 -8.47 13.60
CA LEU A 114 4.73 -7.41 12.69
C LEU A 114 3.54 -7.83 11.83
N GLY A 115 3.57 -9.05 11.28
CA GLY A 115 2.51 -9.60 10.44
C GLY A 115 1.19 -9.84 11.19
N ALA A 116 1.23 -9.99 12.51
CA ALA A 116 0.06 -10.11 13.36
C ALA A 116 -0.52 -8.75 13.79
N MET A 117 0.19 -7.64 13.53
CA MET A 117 -0.28 -6.31 13.89
C MET A 117 -1.38 -5.81 12.96
N TYR A 118 -2.32 -5.06 13.54
CA TYR A 118 -3.25 -4.27 12.76
C TYR A 118 -2.51 -3.14 12.03
N VAL A 119 -2.68 -3.06 10.71
CA VAL A 119 -2.23 -1.95 9.88
C VAL A 119 -3.32 -0.88 9.86
N HIS A 120 -3.02 0.30 10.42
CA HIS A 120 -3.92 1.44 10.30
C HIS A 120 -3.81 2.05 8.90
N VAL A 121 -4.85 1.91 8.09
CA VAL A 121 -4.88 2.45 6.73
C VAL A 121 -5.49 3.85 6.71
N GLU A 122 -4.79 4.78 6.06
CA GLU A 122 -5.28 6.13 5.77
C GLU A 122 -5.32 6.34 4.24
N LEU A 123 -6.48 6.75 3.74
CA LEU A 123 -6.65 7.13 2.34
C LEU A 123 -6.53 8.64 2.18
N ASP A 124 -5.70 9.10 1.26
CA ASP A 124 -5.62 10.51 0.91
C ASP A 124 -6.95 11.01 0.30
N ALA A 125 -7.12 12.33 0.29
CA ALA A 125 -8.39 12.96 -0.06
C ALA A 125 -8.83 12.63 -1.50
N ASP A 126 -7.87 12.56 -2.41
CA ASP A 126 -8.04 12.20 -3.82
C ASP A 126 -8.47 10.74 -3.99
N VAL A 127 -7.84 9.81 -3.27
CA VAL A 127 -8.23 8.39 -3.25
C VAL A 127 -9.65 8.24 -2.71
N ARG A 128 -9.95 8.89 -1.56
CA ARG A 128 -11.31 8.89 -0.99
C ARG A 128 -12.34 9.43 -1.97
N GLN A 129 -12.03 10.50 -2.68
CA GLN A 129 -12.92 11.08 -3.68
C GLN A 129 -13.20 10.08 -4.82
N ARG A 130 -12.18 9.38 -5.32
CA ARG A 130 -12.33 8.35 -6.38
C ARG A 130 -13.21 7.18 -5.93
N VAL A 131 -12.96 6.67 -4.72
CA VAL A 131 -13.73 5.58 -4.12
C VAL A 131 -15.20 6.00 -3.91
N GLN A 132 -15.45 7.21 -3.39
CA GLN A 132 -16.80 7.73 -3.20
C GLN A 132 -17.54 7.94 -4.52
N ALA A 133 -16.86 8.47 -5.55
CA ALA A 133 -17.46 8.65 -6.87
C ALA A 133 -17.88 7.32 -7.48
N ARG A 134 -17.11 6.24 -7.28
CA ARG A 134 -17.49 4.89 -7.70
C ARG A 134 -18.72 4.38 -6.95
N GLY A 135 -18.78 4.60 -5.64
CA GLY A 135 -19.94 4.22 -4.83
C GLY A 135 -21.23 4.96 -5.20
N ALA A 136 -21.14 6.17 -5.72
CA ALA A 136 -22.30 6.93 -6.21
C ALA A 136 -22.78 6.50 -7.60
N ALA A 137 -21.93 5.80 -8.37
CA ALA A 137 -22.21 5.36 -9.74
C ALA A 137 -22.67 3.90 -9.85
N ALA A 138 -22.64 3.15 -8.74
CA ALA A 138 -23.05 1.74 -8.63
C ALA A 138 -24.50 1.62 -8.14
#